data_AF-A0A7J8SD09-F1
#
_entry.id   AF-A0A7J8SD09-F1
#
_cell.length_a   1.000
_cell.length_b   1.000
_cell.length_c   1.000
_cell.angle_alpha   90.00
_cell.angle_beta   90.00
_cell.angle_gamma   90.00
#
_symmetry.space_group_name_H-M   'P 1'
#
loop_
_entity.id
_entity.type
_entity.pdbx_description
1 polymer ?
#
loop_
_entity_poly.entity_id
_entity_poly.type
_entity_poly.pdbx_seq_one_letter_code
_entity_poly.pdbx_strand_id
1 'polypeptide(L)'
;MAPPNQLLLILVILLSILSLSSLPTSAVIPKANVSLPIPLSQLVENLCNSKAVQNRRFCLKALSTPEVIAAKQTTQLGTLIMKLGAANAKATLNVYNEIIKKPGSPQA
;
A
#
# COMPACT_ATOMS: atom_id res chain seq x y z
N MET A 1 45.75 -22.84 43.83
CA MET A 1 44.76 -22.20 42.91
C MET A 1 43.39 -22.68 43.33
N ALA A 2 42.55 -21.79 43.88
CA ALA A 2 41.21 -22.17 44.34
C ALA A 2 40.28 -22.35 43.12
N PRO A 3 39.47 -23.42 43.06
CA PRO A 3 38.55 -23.63 41.94
C PRO A 3 37.51 -22.49 41.91
N PRO A 4 37.16 -22.00 40.71
CA PRO A 4 36.17 -20.93 40.59
C PRO A 4 34.86 -21.40 41.21
N ASN A 5 34.37 -20.60 42.17
CA ASN A 5 33.16 -20.86 42.93
C ASN A 5 31.98 -21.00 41.96
N GLN A 6 31.58 -22.23 41.65
CA GLN A 6 30.57 -22.58 40.63
C GLN A 6 29.25 -21.82 40.84
N LEU A 7 28.94 -21.48 42.09
CA LEU A 7 27.80 -20.65 42.48
C LEU A 7 27.84 -19.24 41.86
N LEU A 8 29.03 -18.64 41.78
CA LEU A 8 29.24 -17.33 41.18
C LEU A 8 28.98 -17.36 39.67
N LEU A 9 29.40 -18.45 39.01
CA LEU A 9 29.16 -18.66 37.58
C LEU A 9 27.66 -18.78 37.27
N ILE A 10 26.94 -19.58 38.08
CA ILE A 10 25.50 -19.79 37.93
C ILE A 10 24.73 -18.49 38.14
N LEU A 11 25.11 -17.70 39.14
CA LEU A 11 24.45 -16.43 39.42
C LEU A 11 24.59 -15.43 38.26
N VAL A 12 25.78 -15.35 37.65
CA VAL A 12 26.02 -14.48 36.49
C VAL A 12 25.19 -14.90 35.27
N ILE A 13 25.08 -16.22 35.02
CA ILE A 13 24.24 -16.75 33.94
C ILE A 13 22.77 -16.40 34.19
N LEU A 14 22.28 -16.60 35.41
CA LEU A 14 20.88 -16.34 35.77
C LEU A 14 20.53 -14.84 35.60
N LEU A 15 21.40 -13.95 36.07
CA LEU A 15 21.24 -12.50 35.90
C LEU A 15 21.24 -12.09 34.43
N SER A 16 22.10 -12.71 33.61
CA SER A 16 22.19 -12.42 32.17
C SER A 16 20.90 -12.80 31.44
N ILE A 17 20.32 -13.97 31.75
CA ILE A 17 19.06 -14.42 31.17
C ILE A 17 17.91 -13.49 31.60
N LEU A 18 17.88 -13.10 32.87
CA LEU A 18 16.86 -12.20 33.40
C LEU A 18 16.89 -10.84 32.68
N SER A 19 18.09 -10.27 32.45
CA SER A 19 18.27 -9.03 31.69
C SER A 19 17.85 -9.14 30.23
N LEU A 20 18.08 -10.28 29.57
CA LEU A 20 17.63 -10.50 28.19
C LEU A 20 16.10 -10.63 28.10
N SER A 21 15.46 -11.26 29.08
CA SER A 21 14.01 -11.48 29.09
C SER A 21 13.18 -10.20 29.30
N SER A 22 13.79 -9.15 29.85
CA SER A 22 13.13 -7.84 30.04
C SER A 22 13.18 -6.93 28.82
N LEU A 23 13.79 -7.35 27.70
CA LEU A 23 13.74 -6.57 26.48
C LEU A 23 12.34 -6.75 25.86
N PRO A 24 11.45 -5.74 25.89
CA PRO A 24 10.23 -5.86 25.14
C PRO A 24 10.67 -5.99 23.69
N THR A 25 10.36 -7.13 23.06
CA THR A 25 10.35 -7.19 21.60
C THR A 25 9.15 -6.36 21.18
N SER A 26 9.27 -5.05 21.30
CA SER A 26 8.55 -4.12 20.46
C SER A 26 9.09 -4.39 19.06
N ALA A 27 8.52 -5.40 18.41
CA ALA A 27 8.30 -5.31 17.00
C ALA A 27 7.47 -4.04 16.83
N VAL A 28 8.18 -2.91 16.71
CA VAL A 28 7.69 -1.76 15.97
C VAL A 28 7.60 -2.30 14.56
N ILE A 29 6.52 -3.06 14.30
CA ILE A 29 5.97 -3.15 12.97
C ILE A 29 5.79 -1.68 12.64
N PRO A 30 6.60 -1.10 11.74
CA PRO A 30 6.24 0.19 11.23
C PRO A 30 4.87 -0.11 10.66
N LYS A 31 3.82 0.48 11.26
CA LYS A 31 2.57 0.61 10.57
C LYS A 31 2.98 1.45 9.37
N ALA A 32 3.38 0.75 8.31
CA ALA A 32 3.64 1.31 7.03
C ALA A 32 2.24 1.73 6.61
N ASN A 33 1.85 2.91 7.10
CA ASN A 33 1.24 3.89 6.26
C ASN A 33 2.22 3.93 5.08
N VAL A 34 1.92 3.11 4.07
CA VAL A 34 2.46 3.28 2.74
C VAL A 34 1.95 4.66 2.38
N SER A 35 2.68 5.67 2.85
CA SER A 35 2.58 7.03 2.39
C SER A 35 2.76 6.83 0.91
N LEU A 36 1.70 7.07 0.15
CA LEU A 36 1.85 7.13 -1.29
C LEU A 36 3.05 8.06 -1.52
N PRO A 37 4.07 7.66 -2.30
CA PRO A 37 5.35 8.38 -2.37
C PRO A 37 5.23 9.81 -2.91
N ILE A 38 4.01 10.26 -3.18
CA ILE A 38 3.68 11.53 -3.77
C ILE A 38 2.61 12.16 -2.88
N PRO A 39 2.80 13.42 -2.41
CA PRO A 39 1.76 14.13 -1.71
C PRO A 39 0.55 14.22 -2.62
N LEU A 40 -0.50 13.48 -2.28
CA LEU A 40 -1.76 13.53 -3.00
C LEU A 40 -2.41 14.89 -2.71
N SER A 41 -3.06 15.48 -3.71
CA SER A 41 -3.79 16.71 -3.44
C SER A 41 -4.95 16.43 -2.50
N GLN A 42 -5.23 17.37 -1.58
CA GLN A 42 -6.38 17.28 -0.66
C GLN A 42 -7.70 17.06 -1.42
N LEU A 43 -7.78 17.56 -2.66
CA LEU A 43 -8.91 17.34 -3.55
C LEU A 43 -9.09 15.85 -3.90
N VAL A 44 -8.02 15.15 -4.26
CA VAL A 44 -8.04 13.71 -4.56
C VAL A 44 -8.34 12.90 -3.30
N GLU A 45 -7.76 13.27 -2.16
CA GLU A 45 -8.06 12.59 -0.88
C GLU A 45 -9.55 12.71 -0.52
N ASN A 46 -10.12 13.91 -0.59
CA ASN A 46 -11.53 14.15 -0.31
C ASN A 46 -12.43 13.36 -1.26
N LEU A 47 -12.09 13.32 -2.55
CA LEU A 47 -12.81 12.51 -3.54
C LEU A 47 -12.78 11.02 -3.18
N CYS A 48 -11.59 10.45 -2.92
CA CYS A 48 -11.45 9.02 -2.64
C CYS A 48 -11.96 8.60 -1.26
N ASN A 49 -12.15 9.54 -0.33
CA ASN A 49 -12.79 9.33 0.96
C ASN A 49 -14.33 9.45 0.90
N SER A 50 -14.89 9.90 -0.23
CA SER A 50 -16.34 10.03 -0.40
C SER A 50 -17.05 8.69 -0.23
N LYS A 51 -18.24 8.70 0.41
CA LYS A 51 -19.08 7.51 0.57
C LYS A 51 -19.51 6.89 -0.77
N ALA A 52 -19.49 7.66 -1.85
CA ALA A 52 -19.79 7.18 -3.20
C ALA A 52 -18.65 6.32 -3.79
N VAL A 53 -17.42 6.45 -3.28
CA VAL A 53 -16.27 5.67 -3.73
C VAL A 53 -16.18 4.38 -2.92
N GLN A 54 -16.56 3.27 -3.54
CA GLN A 54 -16.60 1.96 -2.87
C GLN A 54 -15.20 1.44 -2.51
N ASN A 55 -14.20 1.69 -3.37
CA ASN A 55 -12.83 1.21 -3.16
C ASN A 55 -11.84 2.38 -3.09
N ARG A 56 -11.65 2.89 -1.88
CA ARG A 56 -10.70 3.98 -1.58
C ARG A 56 -9.28 3.66 -2.07
N ARG A 57 -8.78 2.46 -1.80
CA ARG A 57 -7.39 2.07 -2.18
C ARG A 57 -7.21 2.12 -3.69
N PHE A 58 -8.17 1.59 -4.42
CA PHE A 58 -8.16 1.63 -5.88
C PHE A 58 -8.22 3.07 -6.38
N CYS A 59 -9.12 3.90 -5.84
CA CYS A 59 -9.23 5.31 -6.20
C CYS A 59 -7.91 6.07 -6.04
N LEU A 60 -7.28 5.98 -4.86
CA LEU A 60 -6.01 6.65 -4.60
C LEU A 60 -4.94 6.19 -5.60
N LYS A 61 -4.82 4.87 -5.81
CA LYS A 61 -3.84 4.31 -6.75
C LYS A 61 -4.08 4.76 -8.19
N ALA A 62 -5.33 4.78 -8.64
CA ALA A 62 -5.70 5.20 -9.99
C ALA A 62 -5.42 6.69 -10.23
N LEU A 63 -5.54 7.52 -9.20
CA LEU A 63 -5.36 8.97 -9.26
C LEU A 63 -3.95 9.45 -8.87
N SER A 64 -3.01 8.53 -8.67
CA SER A 64 -1.62 8.84 -8.30
C SER A 64 -0.72 9.13 -9.51
N THR A 65 -1.24 9.86 -10.51
CA THR A 65 -0.42 10.29 -11.66
C THR A 65 0.05 11.74 -11.48
N PRO A 66 1.22 12.12 -12.04
CA PRO A 66 1.73 13.48 -11.92
C PRO A 66 0.74 14.55 -12.38
N GLU A 67 -0.03 14.29 -13.45
CA GLU A 67 -1.01 15.23 -14.00
C GLU A 67 -2.18 15.44 -13.04
N VAL A 68 -2.64 14.36 -12.39
CA VAL A 68 -3.73 14.40 -11.41
C VAL A 68 -3.29 15.09 -10.13
N ILE A 69 -2.05 14.86 -9.70
CA ILE A 69 -1.46 15.51 -8.52
C ILE A 69 -1.28 17.01 -8.76
N ALA A 70 -0.93 17.41 -9.98
CA ALA A 70 -0.83 18.81 -10.37
C ALA A 70 -2.19 19.51 -10.52
N ALA A 71 -3.30 18.77 -10.62
CA ALA A 71 -4.63 19.33 -10.77
C ALA A 71 -5.09 20.03 -9.48
N LYS A 72 -5.21 21.35 -9.54
CA LYS A 72 -5.65 22.18 -8.40
C LYS A 72 -7.16 22.43 -8.39
N GLN A 73 -7.81 22.27 -9.55
CA GLN A 73 -9.22 22.62 -9.75
C GLN A 73 -10.07 21.36 -9.98
N THR A 74 -11.30 21.37 -9.47
CA THR A 74 -12.28 20.27 -9.62
C THR A 74 -12.54 19.93 -11.08
N THR A 75 -12.67 20.93 -11.96
CA THR A 75 -12.90 20.73 -13.40
C THR A 75 -11.72 20.05 -14.10
N GLN A 76 -10.49 20.40 -13.74
CA GLN A 76 -9.29 19.76 -14.28
C GLN A 76 -9.22 18.30 -13.83
N LEU A 77 -9.46 18.05 -12.53
CA LEU A 77 -9.51 16.70 -11.99
C LEU A 77 -10.60 15.86 -12.66
N GLY A 78 -11.80 16.41 -12.84
CA GLY A 78 -12.91 15.74 -13.53
C GLY A 78 -12.55 15.35 -14.96
N THR A 79 -11.89 16.25 -15.70
CA THR A 79 -11.38 15.98 -17.06
C THR A 79 -10.37 14.84 -17.08
N LEU A 80 -9.42 14.84 -16.14
CA LEU A 80 -8.40 13.79 -16.04
C LEU A 80 -9.01 12.43 -15.67
N ILE A 81 -9.97 12.39 -14.74
CA ILE A 81 -10.70 11.17 -14.38
C ILE A 81 -11.44 10.62 -15.59
N MET A 82 -12.15 11.47 -16.34
CA MET A 82 -12.87 11.06 -17.54
C MET A 82 -11.93 10.49 -18.60
N LYS A 83 -10.78 11.16 -18.84
CA LYS A 83 -9.76 10.69 -19.78
C LYS A 83 -9.18 9.33 -19.36
N LEU A 84 -8.91 9.15 -18.08
CA LEU A 84 -8.42 7.88 -17.53
C LEU A 84 -9.44 6.76 -17.70
N GLY A 85 -10.71 7.03 -17.40
CA GLY A 85 -11.81 6.08 -17.60
C GLY A 85 -11.96 5.67 -19.06
N ALA A 86 -12.00 6.64 -19.97
CA ALA A 86 -12.12 6.40 -21.40
C ALA A 86 -10.94 5.57 -21.96
N ALA A 87 -9.71 5.88 -21.55
CA ALA A 87 -8.52 5.16 -21.98
C ALA A 87 -8.55 3.69 -21.52
N ASN A 88 -8.89 3.43 -20.26
CA ASN A 88 -9.00 2.07 -19.73
C ASN A 88 -10.14 1.29 -20.40
N ALA A 89 -11.31 1.91 -20.58
CA ALA A 89 -12.43 1.27 -21.28
C ALA A 89 -12.07 0.89 -22.71
N LYS A 90 -11.38 1.78 -23.45
CA LYS A 90 -10.88 1.50 -24.80
C LYS A 90 -9.88 0.34 -24.81
N ALA A 91 -8.95 0.31 -23.85
CA ALA A 91 -7.99 -0.79 -23.73
C ALA A 91 -8.68 -2.13 -23.48
N THR A 92 -9.63 -2.18 -22.55
CA THR A 92 -10.44 -3.38 -22.27
C THR A 92 -11.22 -3.84 -23.49
N LEU A 93 -11.84 -2.91 -24.23
CA LEU A 93 -12.58 -3.24 -25.45
C LEU A 93 -11.66 -3.81 -26.53
N ASN A 94 -10.45 -3.28 -26.67
CA ASN A 94 -9.46 -3.84 -27.60
C ASN A 94 -9.11 -5.29 -27.25
N VAL A 95 -8.86 -5.58 -25.97
CA VAL A 95 -8.58 -6.96 -25.52
C VAL A 95 -9.78 -7.88 -25.78
N TYR A 96 -10.99 -7.43 -25.47
CA TYR A 96 -12.22 -8.18 -25.77
C TYR A 96 -12.36 -8.49 -27.26
N ASN A 97 -12.10 -7.50 -28.12
CA ASN A 97 -12.17 -7.67 -29.58
C ASN A 97 -11.16 -8.70 -30.10
N GLU A 98 -9.99 -8.83 -29.47
CA GLU A 98 -9.01 -9.86 -29.83
C GLU A 98 -9.43 -11.25 -29.35
N ILE A 99 -10.11 -11.34 -28.20
CA ILE A 99 -10.66 -12.62 -27.70
C ILE A 99 -11.71 -13.16 -28.67
N ILE A 100 -12.67 -12.35 -29.09
CA ILE A 100 -13.78 -12.80 -29.97
C ILE A 100 -13.34 -13.11 -31.40
N LYS A 101 -12.22 -12.53 -31.86
CA LYS A 101 -11.65 -12.83 -33.18
C LYS A 101 -10.86 -14.14 -33.19
N LYS A 102 -10.42 -14.64 -32.02
CA LYS A 102 -9.54 -15.79 -31.94
C LYS A 102 -10.31 -17.09 -32.25
N PRO A 103 -9.92 -17.85 -33.29
CA PRO A 103 -10.58 -19.13 -33.59
C PRO A 103 -10.51 -20.07 -32.38
N GLY A 104 -11.65 -20.63 -31.97
CA GLY A 104 -11.74 -21.57 -30.84
C GLY A 104 -11.87 -20.93 -29.45
N SER A 105 -12.10 -19.62 -29.35
CA SER A 105 -12.59 -19.02 -28.10
C SER A 105 -13.90 -19.70 -27.68
N PRO A 106 -14.09 -20.08 -26.39
CA PRO A 106 -15.37 -20.58 -25.92
C PRO A 106 -16.46 -19.58 -26.30
N GLN A 107 -17.44 -20.02 -27.09
CA GLN A 107 -18.65 -19.25 -27.29
C GLN A 107 -19.36 -19.16 -25.94
N ALA A 108 -19.61 -17.93 -25.50
CA ALA A 108 -20.42 -17.65 -24.32
C ALA A 108 -21.88 -18.02 -24.58
#